data_AF-A0A3P7RG05-F1
#
_entry.id   AF-A0A3P7RG05-F1
#
_cell.length_a   1.000
_cell.length_b   1.000
_cell.length_c   1.000
_cell.angle_alpha   90.00
_cell.angle_beta   90.00
_cell.angle_gamma   90.00
#
_symmetry.space_group_name_H-M   'P 1'
#
loop_
_entity.id
_entity.type
_entity.pdbx_description
1 polymer ?
#
loop_
_entity_poly.entity_id
_entity_poly.type
_entity_poly.pdbx_seq_one_letter_code
_entity_poly.pdbx_strand_id
1 'polypeptide(L)'
;MAVHAPKFELVDDLAPLSLDASTNQSTSVSERSTDPIHWFSGVLVPPSLRHAQSCFRRSLRLVVDLATKRAALVASTERLATLIRQRESVDSVV
;
A
#
# COMPACT_ATOMS: atom_id res chain seq x y z
N MET A 1 35.93 -0.94 -4.72
CA MET A 1 34.69 -0.30 -5.20
C MET A 1 33.56 -0.77 -4.30
N ALA A 2 33.11 0.06 -3.35
CA ALA A 2 32.08 -0.33 -2.39
C ALA A 2 30.69 -0.09 -3.01
N VAL A 3 29.89 -1.16 -3.12
CA VAL A 3 28.53 -1.12 -3.65
C VAL A 3 27.63 -0.58 -2.53
N HIS A 4 27.16 0.66 -2.68
CA HIS A 4 26.22 1.25 -1.72
C HIS A 4 24.84 0.64 -1.95
N ALA A 5 24.49 -0.39 -1.19
CA ALA A 5 23.15 -0.94 -1.20
C ALA A 5 22.19 0.13 -0.64
N PRO A 6 21.08 0.46 -1.33
CA PRO A 6 20.10 1.38 -0.80
C PRO A 6 19.50 0.79 0.47
N LYS A 7 19.89 1.34 1.62
CA LYS A 7 19.36 0.99 2.93
C LYS A 7 17.96 1.60 3.03
N PHE A 8 16.94 0.79 2.76
CA PHE A 8 15.55 1.19 2.95
C PHE A 8 15.29 1.23 4.46
N GLU A 9 15.53 2.38 5.10
CA GLU A 9 15.11 2.60 6.48
C GLU A 9 13.59 2.71 6.46
N LEU A 10 12.93 1.61 6.81
CA LEU A 10 11.50 1.56 7.07
C LEU A 10 11.25 2.46 8.29
N VAL A 11 10.92 3.73 8.03
CA VAL A 11 10.47 4.65 9.08
C VAL A 11 9.18 4.05 9.63
N ASP A 12 9.29 3.49 10.82
CA ASP A 12 8.19 2.86 11.52
C ASP A 12 7.23 3.95 12.04
N ASP A 13 6.42 4.49 11.15
CA ASP A 13 5.27 5.35 11.50
C ASP A 13 4.17 4.55 12.24
N LEU A 14 4.47 3.33 12.72
CA LEU A 14 3.61 2.52 13.59
C LEU A 14 3.84 2.81 15.07
N ALA A 15 4.41 3.98 15.41
CA ALA A 15 4.41 4.49 16.77
C ALA A 15 3.03 4.23 17.42
N PRO A 16 2.98 3.54 18.57
CA PRO A 16 1.72 3.10 19.16
C PRO A 16 0.93 4.35 19.53
N LEU A 17 -0.12 4.64 18.76
CA LEU A 17 -1.06 5.68 19.13
C LEU A 17 -1.75 5.22 20.40
N SER A 18 -1.42 5.93 21.47
CA SER A 18 -1.96 5.83 22.82
C SER A 18 -3.38 5.30 22.81
N LEU A 19 -3.53 4.18 23.50
CA LEU A 19 -4.77 3.47 23.74
C LEU A 19 -5.64 4.25 24.73
N ASP A 20 -6.07 5.47 24.40
CA ASP A 20 -7.03 6.20 25.23
C ASP A 20 -7.83 7.21 24.41
N ALA A 21 -9.13 7.27 24.71
CA ALA A 21 -10.12 8.30 24.39
C ALA A 21 -11.18 8.01 23.30
N SER A 22 -12.36 7.65 23.83
CA SER A 22 -13.66 8.26 23.54
C SER A 22 -14.55 7.64 22.45
N THR A 23 -15.30 6.62 22.89
CA THR A 23 -16.75 6.72 23.11
C THR A 23 -17.38 8.06 22.70
N ASN A 24 -18.37 7.99 21.80
CA ASN A 24 -19.31 9.04 21.35
C ASN A 24 -18.93 9.80 20.06
N GLN A 25 -18.90 9.11 18.92
CA GLN A 25 -19.25 9.75 17.65
C GLN A 25 -20.45 9.03 17.04
N SER A 26 -21.58 9.74 17.01
CA SER A 26 -22.75 9.36 16.23
C SER A 26 -22.44 9.53 14.74
N THR A 27 -21.66 8.59 14.19
CA THR A 27 -21.55 8.42 12.74
C THR A 27 -22.87 7.91 12.22
N SER A 28 -23.33 8.51 11.13
CA SER A 28 -24.61 8.20 10.48
C SER A 28 -24.72 6.69 10.22
N VAL A 29 -25.93 6.13 10.36
CA VAL A 29 -26.17 4.68 10.21
C VAL A 29 -25.67 4.15 8.86
N SER A 30 -25.60 5.02 7.84
CA SER A 30 -25.10 4.71 6.49
C SER A 30 -23.58 4.54 6.39
N GLU A 31 -22.78 5.13 7.29
CA GLU A 31 -21.31 4.94 7.29
C GLU A 31 -20.92 3.63 7.98
N ARG A 32 -21.72 3.20 8.97
CA ARG A 32 -21.49 1.94 9.69
C ARG A 32 -21.74 0.71 8.82
N SER A 33 -22.64 0.75 7.84
CA SER A 33 -22.87 -0.37 6.92
C SER A 33 -21.69 -0.64 5.98
N THR A 34 -20.84 0.37 5.76
CA THR A 34 -19.70 0.28 4.83
C THR A 34 -18.44 -0.27 5.51
N ASP A 35 -18.35 -0.17 6.85
CA ASP A 35 -17.22 -0.73 7.59
C ASP A 35 -17.46 -2.22 7.89
N PRO A 36 -16.61 -3.14 7.38
CA PRO A 36 -16.75 -4.57 7.62
C PRO A 36 -16.77 -4.96 9.09
N ILE A 37 -16.19 -4.14 9.97
CA ILE A 37 -16.16 -4.44 11.41
C ILE A 37 -17.53 -4.28 12.06
N HIS A 38 -18.44 -3.54 11.44
CA HIS A 38 -19.80 -3.32 11.92
C HIS A 38 -20.82 -4.29 11.29
N TRP A 39 -20.41 -5.15 10.35
CA TRP A 39 -21.26 -6.21 9.79
C TRP A 39 -21.70 -7.24 10.84
N PHE A 40 -20.91 -7.39 11.91
CA PHE A 40 -21.24 -8.24 13.04
C PHE A 40 -22.16 -7.49 14.03
N SER A 41 -23.37 -7.15 13.58
CA SER A 41 -24.35 -6.44 14.41
C SER A 41 -24.72 -7.30 15.63
N GLY A 42 -24.50 -6.76 16.84
CA GLY A 42 -24.79 -7.45 18.11
C GLY A 42 -23.60 -8.17 18.76
N VAL A 43 -22.44 -8.23 18.08
CA VAL A 43 -21.20 -8.77 18.67
C VAL A 43 -20.31 -7.62 19.10
N LEU A 44 -19.90 -7.61 20.37
CA LEU A 44 -18.89 -6.66 20.86
C LEU A 44 -17.55 -6.99 20.18
N VAL A 45 -17.13 -6.14 19.24
CA VAL A 45 -15.85 -6.34 18.57
C VAL A 45 -14.69 -6.08 19.54
N PRO A 46 -13.73 -7.00 19.71
CA PRO A 46 -12.56 -6.78 20.54
C PRO A 46 -11.70 -5.60 20.02
N PRO A 47 -11.08 -4.80 20.91
CA PRO A 47 -10.17 -3.72 20.52
C PRO A 47 -9.01 -4.20 19.63
N SER A 48 -8.51 -5.41 19.85
CA SER A 48 -7.46 -6.02 19.03
C SER A 48 -7.88 -6.20 17.57
N LEU A 49 -9.14 -6.54 17.30
CA LEU A 49 -9.64 -6.69 15.92
C LEU A 49 -9.78 -5.32 15.24
N ARG A 50 -10.27 -4.31 15.96
CA ARG A 50 -10.30 -2.91 15.47
C ARG A 50 -8.90 -2.42 15.11
N HIS A 51 -7.92 -2.71 15.96
CA HIS A 51 -6.53 -2.37 15.72
C HIS A 51 -5.97 -3.10 14.49
N ALA A 52 -6.14 -4.42 14.41
CA ALA A 52 -5.68 -5.23 13.28
C ALA A 52 -6.26 -4.74 11.95
N GLN A 53 -7.55 -4.38 11.91
CA GLN A 53 -8.19 -3.81 10.74
C GLN A 53 -7.59 -2.44 10.36
N SER A 54 -7.36 -1.55 11.33
CA SER A 54 -6.73 -0.25 11.09
C SER A 54 -5.32 -0.41 10.50
N CYS A 55 -4.52 -1.29 11.09
CA CYS A 55 -3.19 -1.64 10.58
C CYS A 55 -3.26 -2.20 9.16
N PHE A 56 -4.15 -3.16 8.91
CA PHE A 56 -4.36 -3.72 7.57
C PHE A 56 -4.76 -2.66 6.54
N ARG A 57 -5.69 -1.76 6.87
CA ARG A 57 -6.10 -0.65 5.99
C ARG A 57 -4.93 0.29 5.67
N ARG A 58 -4.05 0.55 6.64
CA ARG A 58 -2.83 1.35 6.42
C ARG A 58 -1.85 0.61 5.51
N SER A 59 -1.60 -0.67 5.76
CA SER A 59 -0.71 -1.49 4.93
C SER A 59 -1.18 -1.60 3.48
N LEU A 60 -2.49 -1.69 3.24
CA LEU A 60 -3.04 -1.73 1.88
C LEU A 60 -2.65 -0.53 1.02
N ARG A 61 -2.62 0.68 1.59
CA ARG A 61 -2.18 1.89 0.86
C ARG A 61 -0.75 1.75 0.35
N LEU A 62 0.15 1.27 1.22
CA LEU A 62 1.55 1.05 0.87
C LEU A 62 1.70 -0.04 -0.22
N VAL A 63 0.91 -1.11 -0.12
CA VAL A 63 0.92 -2.20 -1.12
C VAL A 63 0.44 -1.70 -2.48
N VAL A 64 -0.62 -0.89 -2.51
CA VAL A 64 -1.15 -0.29 -3.75
C VAL A 64 -0.11 0.65 -4.39
N ASP A 65 0.53 1.51 -3.59
CA ASP A 65 1.57 2.41 -4.08
C ASP A 65 2.77 1.63 -4.65
N LEU A 66 3.19 0.57 -3.95
CA LEU A 66 4.26 -0.31 -4.42
C LEU A 66 3.89 -1.00 -5.74
N ALA A 67 2.68 -1.57 -5.82
CA ALA A 67 2.19 -2.23 -7.02
C ALA A 67 2.14 -1.27 -8.22
N THR A 68 1.66 -0.04 -7.99
CA THR A 68 1.61 1.01 -9.01
C THR A 68 3.01 1.37 -9.51
N LYS A 69 3.97 1.57 -8.60
CA LYS A 69 5.36 1.85 -8.96
C LYS A 69 6.00 0.69 -9.72
N ARG A 70 5.72 -0.56 -9.32
CA ARG A 70 6.20 -1.76 -10.03
C ARG A 70 5.64 -1.83 -11.44
N ALA A 71 4.34 -1.56 -11.63
CA ALA A 71 3.72 -1.55 -12.96
C ALA A 71 4.35 -0.50 -13.89
N ALA A 72 4.58 0.72 -13.37
CA ALA A 72 5.24 1.78 -14.14
C ALA A 72 6.68 1.40 -14.52
N LEU A 73 7.42 0.78 -13.60
CA LEU A 73 8.77 0.30 -13.86
C LEU A 73 8.77 -0.75 -14.98
N VAL A 74 7.92 -1.79 -14.89
CA VAL A 74 7.80 -2.82 -15.92
C VAL A 74 7.51 -2.20 -17.30
N ALA A 75 6.50 -1.33 -17.39
CA ALA A 75 6.15 -0.66 -18.64
C ALA A 75 7.32 0.15 -19.24
N SER A 76 8.08 0.87 -18.41
CA SER A 76 9.26 1.61 -18.86
C SER A 76 10.38 0.69 -19.36
N THR A 77 10.61 -0.44 -18.68
CA THR A 77 11.64 -1.41 -19.09
C THR A 77 11.30 -2.08 -20.41
N GLU A 78 10.03 -2.43 -20.63
CA GLU A 78 9.54 -2.99 -21.89
C GLU A 78 9.69 -2.00 -23.04
N ARG A 79 9.36 -0.72 -22.79
CA ARG A 79 9.55 0.36 -23.76
C ARG A 79 11.03 0.51 -24.14
N LEU A 80 11.93 0.52 -23.15
CA LEU A 80 13.37 0.62 -23.39
C LEU A 80 13.89 -0.58 -24.19
N ALA A 81 13.50 -1.80 -23.83
CA ALA A 81 13.88 -3.01 -24.56
C ALA A 81 13.41 -2.98 -26.02
N THR A 82 12.21 -2.45 -26.27
CA THR A 82 11.68 -2.27 -27.63
C THR A 82 12.52 -1.27 -28.43
N LEU A 83 12.88 -0.13 -27.83
CA LEU A 83 13.70 0.89 -28.48
C LEU A 83 15.12 0.39 -28.78
N ILE A 84 15.73 -0.39 -27.88
CA ILE A 84 17.03 -1.03 -28.13
C ILE A 84 16.94 -1.95 -29.33
N ARG A 85 15.93 -2.83 -29.38
CA ARG A 85 15.74 -3.75 -30.51
C ARG A 85 15.54 -3.02 -31.84
N GLN A 86 14.79 -1.91 -31.82
CA GLN A 86 14.61 -1.06 -33.00
C GLN A 86 15.94 -0.45 -33.46
N ARG A 87 16.73 0.11 -32.54
CA ARG A 87 18.07 0.65 -32.83
C ARG A 87 18.97 -0.42 -33.46
N GLU A 88 19.04 -1.60 -32.87
CA GLU A 88 19.84 -2.72 -33.39
C GLU A 88 19.42 -3.13 -34.81
N SER A 89 18.11 -3.15 -35.09
CA SER A 89 17.61 -3.45 -36.42
C SER A 89 18.00 -2.39 -37.47
N VAL A 90 18.01 -1.10 -37.09
CA VAL A 90 18.44 -0.01 -37.98
C VAL A 90 19.94 -0.10 -38.26
N ASP A 91 20.75 -0.30 -37.22
CA ASP A 91 22.20 -0.44 -37.35
C ASP A 91 22.60 -1.66 -38.20
N SER A 92 21.80 -2.73 -38.22
CA SER A 92 22.06 -3.93 -39.03
C SER A 92 21.78 -3.77 -40.53
N VAL A 93 21.07 -2.71 -40.93
CA VAL A 93 20.68 -2.45 -42.32
C VAL A 93 21.64 -1.47 -43.03
N VAL A 94 22.54 -0.83 -42.27
CA VAL A 94 23.58 0.09 -42.76
C VAL A 94 24.92 -0.64 -42.84
#